data_AF-A0A853LHI9-F1
#
_entry.id   AF-A0A853LHI9-F1
#
_cell.length_a   1.000
_cell.length_b   1.000
_cell.length_c   1.000
_cell.angle_alpha   90.00
_cell.angle_beta   90.00
_cell.angle_gamma   90.00
#
_symmetry.space_group_name_H-M   'P 1'
#
loop_
_entity.id
_entity.type
_entity.pdbx_description
1 polymer ?
#
loop_
_entity_poly.entity_id
_entity_poly.type
_entity_poly.pdbx_seq_one_letter_code
_entity_poly.pdbx_strand_id
1 'polypeptide(L)'
;MTTSRTRVLSVTAAGAALGAAMLGNALVSAPQASANCNLSAKDDQYVQLLAQNKMVHNADFSDCHEAAEGRWFADQVRANANPFGEAQELINMITNTTPMTQAQAEWEVESAIYVYAPDLIPKIKDQAAKANWPTEP
;
A
#
# COMPACT_ATOMS: atom_id res chain seq x y z
N MET A 1 -5.94 44.51 45.62
CA MET A 1 -7.35 44.85 45.27
C MET A 1 -7.36 45.96 44.24
N THR A 2 -7.63 45.66 42.96
CA THR A 2 -8.43 46.54 42.10
C THR A 2 -8.97 45.73 40.94
N THR A 3 -10.22 45.31 41.07
CA THR A 3 -11.04 44.75 40.00
C THR A 3 -11.57 45.93 39.20
N SER A 4 -11.39 45.95 37.87
CA SER A 4 -12.09 46.91 37.02
C SER A 4 -12.98 46.16 36.04
N ARG A 5 -14.29 46.26 36.30
CA ARG A 5 -15.40 45.87 35.43
C ARG A 5 -15.95 47.15 34.82
N THR A 6 -16.06 47.25 33.49
CA THR A 6 -17.23 47.92 32.87
C THR A 6 -17.46 47.45 31.44
N ARG A 7 -18.70 47.06 31.19
CA ARG A 7 -19.33 46.66 29.93
C ARG A 7 -19.49 47.86 28.99
N VAL A 8 -19.47 47.64 27.67
CA VAL A 8 -20.48 48.23 26.77
C VAL A 8 -20.79 47.22 25.65
N LEU A 9 -22.06 46.83 25.56
CA LEU A 9 -22.66 46.15 24.42
C LEU A 9 -22.80 47.16 23.27
N SER A 10 -22.43 46.75 22.06
CA SER A 10 -23.01 47.29 20.83
C SER A 10 -23.41 46.12 19.95
N VAL A 11 -24.72 45.88 19.93
CA VAL A 11 -25.42 45.01 19.00
C VAL A 11 -25.43 45.71 17.65
N THR A 12 -24.89 45.05 16.62
CA THR A 12 -25.24 45.35 15.23
C THR A 12 -25.54 44.03 14.53
N ALA A 13 -26.83 43.76 14.41
CA ALA A 13 -27.37 42.80 13.47
C ALA A 13 -27.40 43.45 12.09
N ALA A 14 -26.67 42.88 11.13
CA ALA A 14 -26.94 43.05 9.72
C ALA A 14 -26.76 41.68 9.08
N GLY A 15 -27.89 41.00 8.85
CA GLY A 15 -27.93 39.77 8.09
C GLY A 15 -27.68 40.05 6.62
N ALA A 16 -26.77 39.28 6.04
CA ALA A 16 -26.78 38.95 4.63
C ALA A 16 -26.58 37.44 4.52
N ALA A 17 -27.66 36.75 4.16
CA ALA A 17 -27.63 35.34 3.85
C ALA A 17 -27.08 35.13 2.43
N LEU A 18 -26.53 33.93 2.23
CA LEU A 18 -26.31 33.20 0.98
C LEU A 18 -24.96 33.40 0.26
N GLY A 19 -24.14 32.36 0.40
CA GLY A 19 -23.01 32.07 -0.48
C GLY A 19 -22.24 30.87 0.04
N ALA A 20 -22.67 29.65 -0.32
CA ALA A 20 -21.92 28.43 -0.06
C ALA A 20 -20.55 28.53 -0.72
N ALA A 21 -19.49 28.69 0.07
CA ALA A 21 -18.12 28.62 -0.40
C ALA A 21 -17.41 27.48 0.33
N MET A 22 -17.29 26.37 -0.41
CA MET A 22 -16.29 25.32 -0.33
C MET A 22 -15.91 24.82 1.06
N LEU A 23 -16.29 23.56 1.30
CA LEU A 23 -15.69 22.63 2.24
C LEU A 23 -14.22 22.96 2.48
N GLY A 24 -13.95 23.57 3.63
CA GLY A 24 -12.64 23.55 4.24
C GLY A 24 -12.30 22.10 4.55
N ASN A 25 -11.14 21.67 4.08
CA ASN A 25 -10.06 21.21 4.94
C ASN A 25 -8.84 20.95 4.05
N ALA A 26 -7.92 21.92 4.09
CA ALA A 26 -6.48 21.72 3.95
C ALA A 26 -6.04 20.59 3.00
N LEU A 27 -5.99 20.88 1.69
CA LEU A 27 -4.90 20.36 0.87
C LEU A 27 -3.62 21.12 1.25
N VAL A 28 -3.21 21.01 2.51
CA VAL A 28 -1.81 21.25 2.84
C VAL A 28 -1.11 20.09 2.19
N SER A 29 -0.51 20.34 1.03
CA SER A 29 0.38 19.42 0.36
C SER A 29 1.32 18.85 1.41
N ALA A 30 1.10 17.60 1.83
CA ALA A 30 2.05 16.91 2.68
C ALA A 30 3.41 17.06 2.00
N PRO A 31 4.47 17.45 2.74
CA PRO A 31 5.79 17.54 2.14
C PRO A 31 6.05 16.17 1.54
N GLN A 32 6.18 16.12 0.22
CA GLN A 32 6.59 14.94 -0.51
C GLN A 32 7.98 14.59 0.00
N ALA A 33 8.04 13.75 1.04
CA ALA A 33 9.22 12.99 1.40
C ALA A 33 9.40 11.80 0.43
N SER A 34 8.83 11.89 -0.78
CA SER A 34 9.27 11.10 -1.91
C SER A 34 10.62 11.68 -2.34
N ALA A 35 11.69 10.97 -1.98
CA ALA A 35 12.84 10.97 -2.88
C ALA A 35 12.28 10.73 -4.29
N ASN A 36 12.65 11.59 -5.23
CA ASN A 36 12.12 11.67 -6.59
C ASN A 36 12.28 10.34 -7.34
N CYS A 37 11.41 9.37 -7.05
CA CYS A 37 11.39 8.07 -7.71
C CYS A 37 10.47 8.17 -8.91
N ASN A 38 10.95 7.68 -10.04
CA ASN A 38 10.15 7.60 -11.24
C ASN A 38 9.59 6.17 -11.31
N LEU A 39 8.29 6.04 -11.05
CA LEU A 39 7.58 4.78 -11.21
C LEU A 39 7.49 4.46 -12.71
N SER A 40 7.85 3.23 -13.07
CA SER A 40 7.55 2.70 -14.39
C SER A 40 6.08 2.27 -14.49
N ALA A 41 5.58 2.04 -15.71
CA ALA A 41 4.22 1.53 -15.91
C ALA A 41 3.96 0.18 -15.20
N LYS A 42 5.00 -0.64 -15.01
CA LYS A 42 4.89 -1.87 -14.22
C LYS A 42 4.77 -1.57 -12.73
N ASP A 43 5.52 -0.59 -12.25
CA ASP A 43 5.45 -0.18 -10.85
C ASP A 43 4.05 0.35 -10.51
N ASP A 44 3.49 1.19 -11.39
CA ASP A 44 2.12 1.66 -11.26
C ASP A 44 1.11 0.51 -11.25
N GLN A 45 1.29 -0.48 -12.13
CA GLN A 45 0.42 -1.66 -12.18
C GLN A 45 0.48 -2.47 -10.87
N TYR A 46 1.68 -2.69 -10.33
CA TYR A 46 1.85 -3.41 -9.07
C TYR A 46 1.19 -2.67 -7.91
N VAL A 47 1.45 -1.37 -7.75
CA VAL A 47 0.85 -0.53 -6.70
C VAL A 47 -0.68 -0.51 -6.82
N GLN A 48 -1.22 -0.46 -8.04
CA GLN A 48 -2.66 -0.54 -8.26
C GLN A 48 -3.26 -1.90 -7.87
N LEU A 49 -2.54 -3.02 -8.06
CA LEU A 49 -2.97 -4.34 -7.61
C LEU A 49 -2.99 -4.43 -6.08
N LEU A 50 -1.98 -3.85 -5.40
CA LEU A 50 -1.97 -3.76 -3.94
C LEU A 50 -3.14 -2.91 -3.43
N ALA A 51 -3.39 -1.76 -4.05
CA ALA A 51 -4.49 -0.87 -3.65
C ALA A 51 -5.87 -1.54 -3.76
N GLN A 52 -6.10 -2.38 -4.78
CA GLN A 52 -7.35 -3.12 -4.98
C GLN A 52 -7.67 -4.06 -3.81
N ASN A 53 -6.65 -4.63 -3.18
CA ASN A 53 -6.81 -5.54 -2.04
C ASN A 53 -6.60 -4.84 -0.68
N LYS A 54 -6.68 -3.49 -0.67
CA LYS A 54 -6.47 -2.64 0.51
C LYS A 54 -5.12 -2.86 1.19
N MET A 55 -4.10 -3.16 0.38
CA MET A 55 -2.71 -3.36 0.80
C MET A 55 -1.89 -2.06 0.72
N VAL A 56 -2.55 -0.89 0.64
CA VAL A 56 -1.82 0.38 0.70
C VAL A 56 -1.25 0.49 2.11
N HIS A 57 0.07 0.49 2.21
CA HIS A 57 0.73 0.64 3.49
C HIS A 57 0.39 2.01 4.10
N ASN A 58 0.50 2.10 5.42
CA ASN A 58 0.37 3.34 6.19
C ASN A 58 1.24 4.46 5.59
N ALA A 59 0.93 5.72 5.90
CA ALA A 59 1.57 6.92 5.33
C ALA A 59 3.11 7.01 5.48
N ASP A 60 3.73 6.04 6.15
CA ASP A 60 5.17 5.87 6.31
C ASP A 60 5.82 5.18 5.09
N PHE A 61 5.03 4.56 4.23
CA PHE A 61 5.46 3.89 3.00
C PHE A 61 4.98 4.68 1.78
N SER A 62 5.89 4.90 0.83
CA SER A 62 5.61 5.62 -0.41
C SER A 62 5.62 4.62 -1.55
N ASP A 63 4.73 4.74 -2.55
CA ASP A 63 4.60 3.83 -3.72
C ASP A 63 5.92 3.31 -4.33
N CYS A 64 6.98 4.12 -4.27
CA CYS A 64 8.36 3.78 -4.63
C CYS A 64 8.95 2.59 -3.88
N HIS A 65 8.65 2.51 -2.58
CA HIS A 65 9.05 1.50 -1.64
C HIS A 65 8.32 0.20 -1.95
N GLU A 66 7.00 0.23 -2.05
CA GLU A 66 6.21 -0.94 -2.43
C GLU A 66 6.69 -1.48 -3.79
N ALA A 67 6.88 -0.61 -4.78
CA ALA A 67 7.41 -1.03 -6.07
C ALA A 67 8.81 -1.65 -5.97
N ALA A 68 9.68 -1.16 -5.08
CA ALA A 68 10.99 -1.75 -4.85
C ALA A 68 10.91 -3.13 -4.19
N GLU A 69 10.03 -3.31 -3.21
CA GLU A 69 9.76 -4.60 -2.56
C GLU A 69 9.16 -5.61 -3.56
N GLY A 70 8.18 -5.18 -4.35
CA GLY A 70 7.59 -6.01 -5.41
C GLY A 70 8.62 -6.52 -6.42
N ARG A 71 9.55 -5.66 -6.85
CA ARG A 71 10.67 -6.08 -7.72
C ARG A 71 11.59 -7.07 -7.00
N TRP A 72 11.90 -6.80 -5.74
CA TRP A 72 12.74 -7.68 -4.92
C TRP A 72 12.13 -9.08 -4.79
N PHE A 73 10.83 -9.21 -4.47
CA PHE A 73 10.17 -10.52 -4.42
C PHE A 73 10.28 -11.28 -5.74
N ALA A 74 10.00 -10.61 -6.86
CA ALA A 74 10.07 -11.23 -8.17
C ALA A 74 11.49 -11.68 -8.54
N ASP A 75 12.51 -10.92 -8.15
CA ASP A 75 13.91 -11.27 -8.37
C ASP A 75 14.35 -12.46 -7.49
N GLN A 76 13.90 -12.53 -6.24
CA GLN A 76 14.12 -13.68 -5.36
C GLN A 76 13.53 -14.97 -5.97
N VAL A 77 12.26 -14.91 -6.40
CA VAL A 77 11.56 -16.03 -7.04
C VAL A 77 12.27 -16.45 -8.34
N ARG A 78 12.75 -15.49 -9.13
CA ARG A 78 13.48 -15.76 -10.38
C ARG A 78 14.84 -16.42 -10.13
N ALA A 79 15.55 -16.01 -9.08
CA ALA A 79 16.87 -16.52 -8.76
C ALA A 79 16.84 -17.94 -8.19
N ASN A 80 15.70 -18.41 -7.69
CA ASN A 80 15.58 -19.73 -7.08
C ASN A 80 15.34 -20.85 -8.13
N ALA A 81 15.99 -22.01 -7.96
CA ALA A 81 15.76 -23.19 -8.78
C ALA A 81 14.32 -23.75 -8.65
N ASN A 82 13.72 -23.57 -7.47
CA ASN A 82 12.32 -23.85 -7.14
C ASN A 82 11.52 -22.55 -6.89
N PRO A 83 11.12 -21.81 -7.94
CA PRO A 83 10.35 -20.57 -7.81
C PRO A 83 9.07 -20.69 -6.98
N PHE A 84 8.33 -21.80 -7.11
CA PHE A 84 7.12 -22.02 -6.32
C PHE A 84 7.42 -22.12 -4.81
N GLY A 85 8.45 -22.90 -4.43
CA GLY A 85 8.86 -23.00 -3.02
C GLY A 85 9.37 -21.67 -2.47
N GLU A 86 10.16 -20.92 -3.25
CA GLU A 86 10.61 -19.58 -2.85
C GLU A 86 9.44 -18.63 -2.61
N ALA A 87 8.44 -18.64 -3.49
CA ALA A 87 7.25 -17.81 -3.29
C ALA A 87 6.54 -18.15 -1.97
N GLN A 88 6.44 -19.44 -1.61
CA GLN A 88 5.89 -19.85 -0.31
C GLN A 88 6.74 -19.37 0.87
N GLU A 89 8.07 -19.44 0.78
CA GLU A 89 8.96 -18.92 1.82
C GLU A 89 8.85 -17.40 1.98
N LEU A 90 8.69 -16.65 0.89
CA LEU A 90 8.45 -15.21 0.94
C LEU A 90 7.10 -14.89 1.61
N ILE A 91 6.05 -15.63 1.27
CA ILE A 91 4.74 -15.51 1.93
C ILE A 91 4.87 -15.78 3.43
N ASN A 92 5.56 -16.84 3.82
CA ASN A 92 5.84 -17.17 5.22
C ASN A 92 6.68 -16.08 5.91
N MET A 93 7.64 -15.49 5.22
CA MET A 93 8.44 -14.39 5.76
C MET A 93 7.56 -13.17 6.08
N ILE A 94 6.70 -12.76 5.14
CA ILE A 94 5.80 -11.63 5.32
C ILE A 94 4.85 -11.88 6.50
N THR A 95 4.20 -13.04 6.56
CA THR A 95 3.26 -13.35 7.66
C THR A 95 3.93 -13.47 9.02
N ASN A 96 5.22 -13.84 9.09
CA ASN A 96 5.96 -13.92 10.34
C ASN A 96 6.56 -12.58 10.80
N THR A 97 6.73 -11.62 9.91
CA THR A 97 7.44 -10.35 10.20
C THR A 97 6.54 -9.11 10.13
N THR A 98 5.35 -9.24 9.57
CA THR A 98 4.37 -8.17 9.41
C THR A 98 3.02 -8.58 10.02
N PRO A 99 2.10 -7.63 10.28
CA PRO A 99 0.74 -7.95 10.72
C PRO A 99 -0.18 -8.44 9.58
N MET A 100 0.35 -8.72 8.39
CA MET A 100 -0.46 -9.17 7.25
C MET A 100 -1.02 -10.58 7.47
N THR A 101 -2.25 -10.79 7.03
CA THR A 101 -2.84 -12.13 6.97
C THR A 101 -2.19 -12.96 5.86
N GLN A 102 -2.36 -14.29 5.93
CA GLN A 102 -1.89 -15.21 4.89
C GLN A 102 -2.34 -14.78 3.48
N ALA A 103 -3.63 -14.49 3.31
CA ALA A 103 -4.18 -14.08 2.02
C ALA A 103 -3.62 -12.74 1.51
N GLN A 104 -3.23 -11.84 2.42
CA GLN A 104 -2.61 -10.57 2.07
C GLN A 104 -1.16 -10.76 1.60
N ALA A 105 -0.39 -11.59 2.30
CA ALA A 105 0.98 -11.95 1.91
C ALA A 105 1.00 -12.73 0.57
N GLU A 106 0.08 -13.66 0.38
CA GLU A 106 -0.13 -14.35 -0.90
C GLU A 106 -0.39 -13.35 -2.02
N TRP A 107 -1.34 -12.43 -1.81
CA TRP A 107 -1.68 -11.41 -2.80
C TRP A 107 -0.47 -10.54 -3.18
N GLU A 108 0.34 -10.14 -2.21
CA GLU A 108 1.51 -9.29 -2.42
C GLU A 108 2.58 -9.99 -3.27
N VAL A 109 2.95 -11.21 -2.91
CA VAL A 109 3.94 -12.01 -3.64
C VAL A 109 3.43 -12.42 -5.02
N GLU A 110 2.17 -12.84 -5.13
CA GLU A 110 1.55 -13.19 -6.41
C GLU A 110 1.44 -11.99 -7.36
N SER A 111 1.06 -10.81 -6.84
CA SER A 111 1.01 -9.57 -7.63
C SER A 111 2.40 -9.18 -8.13
N ALA A 112 3.43 -9.35 -7.29
CA ALA A 112 4.82 -9.07 -7.66
C ALA A 112 5.28 -9.99 -8.80
N ILE A 113 5.03 -11.30 -8.68
CA ILE A 113 5.34 -12.27 -9.73
C ILE A 113 4.56 -11.95 -11.01
N TYR A 114 3.26 -11.64 -10.90
CA TYR A 114 2.41 -11.33 -12.04
C TYR A 114 2.93 -10.15 -12.87
N VAL A 115 3.43 -9.10 -12.21
CA VAL A 115 3.88 -7.88 -12.88
C VAL A 115 5.35 -7.97 -13.33
N TYR A 116 6.23 -8.41 -12.45
CA TYR A 116 7.69 -8.33 -12.67
C TYR A 116 8.32 -9.64 -13.14
N ALA A 117 7.66 -10.78 -12.92
CA ALA A 117 8.12 -12.09 -13.39
C ALA A 117 7.03 -12.97 -14.04
N PRO A 118 6.23 -12.44 -15.00
CA PRO A 118 5.15 -13.19 -15.62
C PRO A 118 5.64 -14.43 -16.38
N ASP A 119 6.91 -14.43 -16.82
CA ASP A 119 7.58 -15.55 -17.47
C ASP A 119 7.70 -16.79 -16.56
N LEU A 120 7.70 -16.61 -15.24
CA LEU A 120 7.80 -17.71 -14.27
C LEU A 120 6.46 -18.37 -13.96
N ILE A 121 5.33 -17.72 -14.26
CA ILE A 121 3.98 -18.22 -13.92
C ILE A 121 3.75 -19.65 -14.43
N PRO A 122 4.08 -20.03 -15.69
CA PRO A 122 3.90 -21.40 -16.14
C PRO A 122 4.71 -22.41 -15.33
N LYS A 123 5.96 -22.07 -14.98
CA LYS A 123 6.85 -22.93 -14.17
C LYS A 123 6.33 -23.07 -12.74
N ILE A 124 5.90 -21.97 -12.12
CA ILE A 124 5.33 -21.97 -10.77
C ILE A 124 4.06 -22.83 -10.72
N LYS A 125 3.16 -22.69 -11.69
CA LYS A 125 1.94 -23.51 -11.77
C LYS A 125 2.24 -25.00 -11.92
N ASP A 126 3.20 -25.37 -12.75
CA ASP A 126 3.64 -26.77 -12.91
C ASP A 126 4.23 -27.33 -11.61
N GLN A 127 5.05 -26.54 -10.90
CA GLN A 127 5.61 -26.92 -9.61
C GLN A 127 4.54 -27.05 -8.53
N ALA A 128 3.59 -26.11 -8.47
CA ALA A 128 2.47 -26.14 -7.53
C ALA A 128 1.55 -27.36 -7.76
N ALA A 129 1.33 -27.76 -9.01
CA ALA A 129 0.55 -28.95 -9.34
C ALA A 129 1.24 -30.27 -8.93
N LYS A 130 2.57 -30.25 -8.81
CA LYS A 130 3.39 -31.38 -8.37
C LYS A 130 3.68 -31.36 -6.87
N ALA A 131 3.43 -30.23 -6.20
CA ALA A 131 3.57 -30.12 -4.77
C ALA A 131 2.53 -31.02 -4.10
N ASN A 132 2.99 -31.94 -3.25
CA ASN A 132 2.10 -32.79 -2.47
C ASN A 132 1.53 -31.94 -1.32
N TRP A 133 0.46 -31.21 -1.60
CA TRP A 133 -0.24 -30.43 -0.60
C TRP A 133 -0.74 -31.34 0.53
N PRO A 134 -0.57 -30.96 1.81
CA PRO A 134 -1.33 -31.61 2.85
C PRO A 134 -2.82 -31.39 2.55
N THR A 135 -3.55 -32.45 2.22
CA THR A 135 -5.01 -32.41 2.25
C THR A 135 -5.42 -32.09 3.68
N GLU A 136 -6.23 -31.04 3.87
CA GLU A 136 -6.87 -30.79 5.16
C GLU A 136 -7.56 -32.07 5.66
N PRO A 137 -7.37 -32.46 6.94
CA PRO A 137 -8.03 -33.62 7.54
C PRO A 137 -9.54 -33.43 7.68
#